data_AF-A0A523BZ86-F1
#
_entry.id   AF-A0A523BZ86-F1
#
_cell.length_a   1.000
_cell.length_b   1.000
_cell.length_c   1.000
_cell.angle_alpha   90.00
_cell.angle_beta   90.00
_cell.angle_gamma   90.00
#
_symmetry.space_group_name_H-M   'P 1'
#
loop_
_entity.id
_entity.type
_entity.pdbx_description
1 polymer ?
#
loop_
_entity_poly.entity_id
_entity_poly.type
_entity_poly.pdbx_seq_one_letter_code
_entity_poly.pdbx_strand_id
1 'polypeptide(L)'
;MKAALIGLLAETSLHPGAGATSGVIDLPVAREVVTGYPVIPGSSLKGALRERAEEEWGNKDPKVEAIFGAPDSAGGLAVTDARLLLLPVRSLTGHFKWATCAYVLERLQRDGMLAGLPFSGSLTAPSPGHVMAGAPGTLYLEEVSFTVAVADLSVVVATVSSMIPHHSVRSRLGEQLLVCPDDDFAYFARYALQVSARNVLNDDTKTSENLWYEETIPPDTLLYALLVARPGGEGMLDEVRELFARRPYLQVGGNETVGQGWCAVAWYGDGGKWR
;
A
#
# COMPACT_ATOMS: atom_id res chain seq x y z
N MET A 1 -13.31 20.73 -1.35
CA MET A 1 -12.01 20.43 -1.99
C MET A 1 -12.20 19.12 -2.74
N LYS A 2 -11.89 19.06 -4.04
CA LYS A 2 -12.03 17.82 -4.81
C LYS A 2 -10.81 16.94 -4.52
N ALA A 3 -11.03 15.68 -4.19
CA ALA A 3 -9.94 14.72 -4.02
C ALA A 3 -10.36 13.36 -4.59
N ALA A 4 -9.36 12.53 -4.84
CA ALA A 4 -9.54 11.14 -5.22
C ALA A 4 -8.80 10.25 -4.23
N LEU A 5 -9.30 9.03 -4.08
CA LEU A 5 -8.65 7.99 -3.30
C LEU A 5 -8.21 6.90 -4.27
N ILE A 6 -6.93 6.54 -4.20
CA ILE A 6 -6.32 5.49 -5.03
C ILE A 6 -5.85 4.34 -4.16
N GLY A 7 -6.05 3.11 -4.62
CA GLY A 7 -5.46 1.89 -4.08
C GLY A 7 -4.21 1.50 -4.87
N LEU A 8 -3.22 0.96 -4.15
CA LEU A 8 -1.96 0.45 -4.68
C LEU A 8 -1.80 -0.99 -4.17
N LEU A 9 -2.12 -1.96 -5.01
CA LEU A 9 -1.89 -3.37 -4.71
C LEU A 9 -0.48 -3.75 -5.17
N ALA A 10 0.35 -4.21 -4.25
CA ALA A 10 1.70 -4.67 -4.55
C ALA A 10 1.68 -5.96 -5.41
N GLU A 11 2.16 -5.89 -6.64
CA GLU A 11 2.37 -7.06 -7.52
C GLU A 11 3.70 -7.76 -7.22
N THR A 12 4.67 -6.97 -6.76
CA THR A 12 6.01 -7.41 -6.40
C THR A 12 6.38 -6.82 -5.05
N SER A 13 7.45 -7.31 -4.42
CA SER A 13 7.92 -6.74 -3.17
C SER A 13 8.26 -5.26 -3.36
N LEU A 14 7.90 -4.41 -2.40
CA LEU A 14 8.15 -2.97 -2.48
C LEU A 14 9.26 -2.57 -1.50
N HIS A 15 10.17 -1.72 -1.96
CA HIS A 15 11.19 -1.11 -1.12
C HIS A 15 11.13 0.42 -1.21
N PRO A 16 10.18 1.07 -0.51
CA PRO A 16 10.20 2.52 -0.33
C PRO A 16 11.30 2.85 0.69
N GLY A 17 12.53 3.09 0.22
CA GLY A 17 13.68 3.27 1.12
C GLY A 17 13.55 4.48 2.05
N ALA A 18 13.92 4.30 3.32
CA ALA A 18 13.98 5.36 4.33
C ALA A 18 15.37 6.04 4.44
N GLY A 19 16.32 5.64 3.58
CA GLY A 19 17.74 5.88 3.77
C GLY A 19 18.41 4.79 4.62
N ALA A 20 19.74 4.72 4.58
CA ALA A 20 20.49 3.76 5.39
C ALA A 20 20.40 4.09 6.87
N THR A 21 20.28 3.08 7.73
CA THR A 21 20.21 3.27 9.18
C THR A 21 21.34 2.53 9.90
N SER A 22 21.65 2.95 11.13
CA SER A 22 22.59 2.23 12.01
C SER A 22 21.91 1.08 12.78
N GLY A 23 20.77 0.58 12.29
CA GLY A 23 20.01 -0.49 12.91
C GLY A 23 20.54 -1.88 12.55
N VAL A 24 19.80 -2.93 12.95
CA VAL A 24 20.09 -4.32 12.56
C VAL A 24 19.81 -4.58 11.07
N ILE A 25 18.94 -3.76 10.47
CA ILE A 25 18.62 -3.77 9.04
C ILE A 25 19.27 -2.53 8.42
N ASP A 26 20.19 -2.74 7.47
CA ASP A 26 20.91 -1.66 6.81
C ASP A 26 19.96 -0.76 6.00
N LEU A 27 19.06 -1.39 5.25
CA LEU A 27 18.08 -0.73 4.38
C LEU A 27 16.65 -1.11 4.80
N PRO A 28 16.08 -0.43 5.82
CA PRO A 28 14.69 -0.63 6.20
C PRO A 28 13.73 0.06 5.22
N VAL A 29 12.47 -0.40 5.20
CA VAL A 29 11.41 0.33 4.50
C VAL A 29 11.02 1.59 5.27
N ALA A 30 10.48 2.58 4.56
CA ALA A 30 9.91 3.77 5.16
C ALA A 30 8.71 3.41 6.05
N ARG A 31 8.66 4.03 7.23
CA ARG A 31 7.64 3.79 8.26
C ARG A 31 7.08 5.09 8.81
N GLU A 32 5.80 5.07 9.16
CA GLU A 32 5.21 6.10 10.00
C GLU A 32 5.86 6.09 11.39
N VAL A 33 6.31 7.25 11.88
CA VAL A 33 7.08 7.33 13.13
C VAL A 33 6.30 6.82 14.35
N VAL A 34 5.00 7.12 14.44
CA VAL A 34 4.18 6.82 15.64
C VAL A 34 3.69 5.37 15.65
N THR A 35 3.18 4.89 14.52
CA THR A 35 2.57 3.56 14.40
C THR A 35 3.61 2.50 14.06
N GLY A 36 4.70 2.88 13.42
CA GLY A 36 5.69 1.97 12.84
C GLY A 36 5.20 1.28 11.58
N TYR A 37 4.04 1.65 11.02
CA TYR A 37 3.48 0.99 9.85
C TYR A 37 4.30 1.32 8.60
N PRO A 38 4.55 0.35 7.71
CA PRO A 38 5.21 0.64 6.44
C PRO A 38 4.36 1.62 5.62
N VAL A 39 5.04 2.54 4.96
CA VAL A 39 4.41 3.65 4.23
C VAL A 39 5.22 3.96 2.97
N ILE A 40 4.55 4.39 1.91
CA ILE A 40 5.24 5.06 0.80
C ILE A 40 5.10 6.56 1.02
N PRO A 41 6.21 7.30 1.28
CA PRO A 41 6.12 8.74 1.49
C PRO A 41 5.48 9.44 0.30
N GLY A 42 4.67 10.46 0.54
CA GLY A 42 3.94 11.19 -0.50
C GLY A 42 4.86 11.85 -1.51
N SER A 43 6.07 12.24 -1.10
CA SER A 43 7.13 12.70 -2.01
C SER A 43 7.59 11.61 -2.97
N SER A 44 7.75 10.37 -2.48
CA SER A 44 8.14 9.21 -3.29
C SER A 44 7.02 8.82 -4.26
N LEU A 45 5.78 8.76 -3.76
CA LEU A 45 4.61 8.49 -4.61
C LEU A 45 4.41 9.58 -5.67
N LYS A 46 4.58 10.86 -5.30
CA LYS A 46 4.51 11.98 -6.24
C LYS A 46 5.60 11.88 -7.33
N GLY A 47 6.81 11.47 -6.95
CA GLY A 47 7.90 11.22 -7.90
C GLY A 47 7.54 10.13 -8.91
N ALA A 48 7.05 8.99 -8.43
CA ALA A 48 6.61 7.88 -9.28
C ALA A 48 5.45 8.28 -10.23
N LEU A 49 4.45 9.01 -9.73
CA LEU A 49 3.35 9.50 -10.56
C LEU A 49 3.83 10.50 -11.62
N ARG A 50 4.79 11.36 -11.27
CA ARG A 50 5.42 12.30 -12.21
C ARG A 50 6.17 11.55 -13.30
N GLU A 51 7.03 10.59 -12.93
CA GLU A 51 7.78 9.77 -13.88
C GLU A 51 6.85 9.02 -14.84
N ARG A 52 5.77 8.40 -14.31
CA ARG A 52 4.75 7.76 -15.14
C ARG A 52 4.10 8.73 -16.15
N ALA A 53 3.87 9.98 -15.74
CA ALA A 53 3.35 11.02 -16.63
C ALA A 53 4.37 11.43 -17.70
N GLU A 54 5.65 11.53 -17.33
CA GLU A 54 6.76 11.81 -18.25
C GLU A 54 6.93 10.68 -19.28
N GLU A 55 6.76 9.41 -18.89
CA GLU A 55 6.75 8.27 -19.83
C GLU A 55 5.59 8.34 -20.84
N GLU A 56 4.39 8.67 -20.38
CA GLU A 56 3.17 8.63 -21.20
C GLU A 56 3.01 9.86 -22.09
N TRP A 57 3.35 11.05 -21.58
CA TRP A 57 3.15 12.33 -22.27
C TRP A 57 4.45 12.93 -22.81
N GLY A 58 5.61 12.52 -22.27
CA GLY A 58 6.93 13.07 -22.56
C GLY A 58 7.40 14.09 -21.51
N ASN A 59 8.69 14.08 -21.19
CA ASN A 59 9.30 14.88 -20.10
C ASN A 59 9.11 16.41 -20.22
N LYS A 60 8.76 16.92 -21.39
CA LYS A 60 8.56 18.37 -21.65
C LYS A 60 7.09 18.73 -21.84
N ASP A 61 6.17 17.81 -21.60
CA ASP A 61 4.75 18.13 -21.67
C ASP A 61 4.36 19.11 -20.54
N PRO A 62 3.72 20.25 -20.85
CA PRO A 62 3.34 21.25 -19.85
C PRO A 62 2.45 20.70 -18.73
N LYS A 63 1.72 19.61 -18.95
CA LYS A 63 0.88 18.96 -17.93
C LYS A 63 1.71 18.41 -16.78
N VAL A 64 2.91 17.89 -17.05
CA VAL A 64 3.77 17.33 -15.99
C VAL A 64 4.07 18.39 -14.94
N GLU A 65 4.54 19.56 -15.37
CA GLU A 65 4.82 20.68 -14.47
C GLU A 65 3.55 21.28 -13.87
N ALA A 66 2.46 21.38 -14.65
CA ALA A 66 1.19 21.89 -14.14
C ALA A 66 0.63 21.03 -13.00
N ILE A 67 0.73 19.70 -13.10
CA ILE A 67 0.19 18.74 -12.12
C ILE A 67 1.14 18.59 -10.93
N PHE A 68 2.44 18.33 -11.19
CA PHE A 68 3.40 17.94 -10.17
C PHE A 68 4.31 19.09 -9.70
N GLY A 69 4.36 20.19 -10.44
CA GLY A 69 5.16 21.37 -10.13
C GLY A 69 6.52 21.39 -10.82
N ALA A 70 7.17 22.55 -10.76
CA ALA A 70 8.55 22.79 -11.17
C ALA A 70 9.35 23.35 -9.98
N PRO A 71 10.68 23.53 -10.08
CA PRO A 71 11.49 24.07 -8.98
C PRO A 71 11.00 25.41 -8.43
N ASP A 72 10.38 26.24 -9.27
CA ASP A 72 9.90 27.59 -8.97
C ASP A 72 8.35 27.70 -8.91
N SER A 73 7.62 26.61 -9.15
CA SER A 73 6.16 26.63 -9.18
C SER A 73 5.53 25.38 -8.55
N ALA A 74 4.51 25.61 -7.72
CA ALA A 74 3.82 24.51 -7.05
C ALA A 74 2.79 23.85 -7.98
N GLY A 75 2.86 22.52 -8.12
CA GLY A 75 1.91 21.75 -8.95
C GLY A 75 0.47 21.76 -8.43
N GLY A 76 -0.50 21.50 -9.29
CA GLY A 76 -1.93 21.57 -9.00
C GLY A 76 -2.48 20.43 -8.15
N LEU A 77 -1.72 19.36 -7.92
CA LEU A 77 -2.13 18.27 -7.03
C LEU A 77 -1.19 18.13 -5.81
N ALA A 78 -1.80 17.89 -4.65
CA ALA A 78 -1.12 17.39 -3.46
C ALA A 78 -1.29 15.86 -3.39
N VAL A 79 -0.19 15.15 -3.15
CA VAL A 79 -0.14 13.68 -3.04
C VAL A 79 0.19 13.35 -1.60
N THR A 80 -0.70 12.62 -0.92
CA THR A 80 -0.43 12.18 0.45
C THR A 80 0.45 10.94 0.47
N ASP A 81 0.96 10.59 1.63
CA ASP A 81 1.58 9.29 1.86
C ASP A 81 0.62 8.15 1.48
N ALA A 82 1.16 7.08 0.89
CA ALA A 82 0.43 5.85 0.67
C ALA A 82 0.51 4.98 1.92
N ARG A 83 -0.63 4.85 2.59
CA ARG A 83 -0.78 4.24 3.92
C ARG A 83 -1.17 2.78 3.78
N LEU A 84 -0.64 1.93 4.65
CA LEU A 84 -0.99 0.51 4.72
C LEU A 84 -2.49 0.34 5.02
N LEU A 85 -3.17 -0.50 4.22
CA LEU A 85 -4.57 -0.87 4.40
C LEU A 85 -4.73 -2.35 4.71
N LEU A 86 -4.12 -3.22 3.90
CA LEU A 86 -4.08 -4.66 4.11
C LEU A 86 -2.64 -5.17 4.09
N LEU A 87 -2.26 -5.94 5.10
CA LEU A 87 -0.98 -6.64 5.17
C LEU A 87 -1.22 -8.15 4.99
N PRO A 88 -0.58 -8.81 4.02
CA PRO A 88 -0.61 -10.27 3.95
C PRO A 88 0.29 -10.82 5.06
N VAL A 89 -0.31 -11.62 5.95
CA VAL A 89 0.38 -12.28 7.07
C VAL A 89 0.29 -13.78 6.86
N ARG A 90 1.42 -14.49 6.99
CA ARG A 90 1.46 -15.93 6.79
C ARG A 90 0.53 -16.62 7.79
N SER A 91 -0.20 -17.63 7.32
CA SER A 91 -1.02 -18.47 8.17
C SER A 91 -0.54 -19.91 8.17
N LEU A 92 -0.63 -20.60 9.31
CA LEU A 92 -0.33 -22.04 9.41
C LEU A 92 -1.57 -22.92 9.22
N THR A 93 -2.77 -22.33 9.17
CA THR A 93 -4.05 -23.03 8.93
C THR A 93 -4.65 -22.74 7.56
N GLY A 94 -3.86 -22.18 6.64
CA GLY A 94 -4.26 -21.89 5.27
C GLY A 94 -3.10 -21.31 4.45
N HIS A 95 -3.40 -20.53 3.42
CA HIS A 95 -2.40 -19.77 2.67
C HIS A 95 -1.87 -18.61 3.52
N PHE A 96 -2.35 -17.41 3.27
CA PHE A 96 -2.10 -16.23 4.09
C PHE A 96 -3.44 -15.56 4.40
N LYS A 97 -3.43 -14.62 5.35
CA LYS A 97 -4.59 -13.78 5.65
C LYS A 97 -4.24 -12.32 5.40
N TRP A 98 -5.16 -11.56 4.84
CA TRP A 98 -5.04 -10.10 4.79
C TRP A 98 -5.48 -9.53 6.13
N ALA A 99 -4.50 -9.13 6.93
CA ALA A 99 -4.72 -8.46 8.18
C ALA A 99 -4.98 -6.97 7.96
N THR A 100 -5.91 -6.43 8.75
CA THR A 100 -6.09 -5.00 9.00
C THR A 100 -6.47 -4.82 10.47
N CYS A 101 -6.75 -3.59 10.92
CA CYS A 101 -7.21 -3.34 12.29
C CYS A 101 -8.23 -2.20 12.35
N ALA A 102 -8.90 -2.06 13.49
CA ALA A 102 -9.96 -1.05 13.67
C ALA A 102 -9.42 0.36 13.41
N TYR A 103 -8.21 0.66 13.89
CA TYR A 103 -7.56 1.96 13.66
C TYR A 103 -7.31 2.26 12.17
N VAL A 104 -6.85 1.28 11.38
CA VAL A 104 -6.61 1.47 9.94
C VAL A 104 -7.93 1.71 9.20
N LEU A 105 -8.99 0.97 9.55
CA LEU A 105 -10.30 1.15 8.94
C LEU A 105 -10.94 2.50 9.31
N GLU A 106 -10.81 2.93 10.56
CA GLU A 106 -11.23 4.26 11.03
C GLU A 106 -10.49 5.38 10.28
N ARG A 107 -9.18 5.24 10.06
CA ARG A 107 -8.38 6.16 9.24
C ARG A 107 -8.89 6.24 7.81
N LEU A 108 -9.14 5.10 7.18
CA LEU A 108 -9.70 5.04 5.83
C LEU A 108 -11.05 5.77 5.78
N GLN A 109 -11.89 5.60 6.79
CA GLN A 109 -13.19 6.27 6.89
C GLN A 109 -13.04 7.79 6.97
N ARG A 110 -12.12 8.30 7.79
CA ARG A 110 -11.84 9.76 7.88
C ARG A 110 -11.26 10.32 6.59
N ASP A 111 -10.35 9.59 5.94
CA ASP A 111 -9.76 10.00 4.66
C ASP A 111 -10.83 9.99 3.54
N GLY A 112 -11.76 9.02 3.57
CA GLY A 112 -12.94 9.00 2.71
C GLY A 112 -13.84 10.22 2.91
N MET A 113 -14.12 10.60 4.17
CA MET A 113 -14.88 11.83 4.47
C MET A 113 -14.18 13.08 3.92
N LEU A 114 -12.86 13.17 4.06
CA LEU A 114 -12.07 14.28 3.49
C LEU A 114 -12.19 14.33 1.96
N ALA A 115 -12.24 13.18 1.30
CA ALA A 115 -12.40 13.07 -0.14
C ALA A 115 -13.85 13.26 -0.64
N GLY A 116 -14.83 13.43 0.26
CA GLY A 116 -16.25 13.46 -0.10
C GLY A 116 -16.79 12.08 -0.52
N LEU A 117 -16.10 11.00 -0.12
CA LEU A 117 -16.41 9.60 -0.38
C LEU A 117 -16.62 8.87 0.95
N PRO A 118 -17.71 9.13 1.69
CA PRO A 118 -17.90 8.54 3.01
C PRO A 118 -18.11 7.02 2.91
N PHE A 119 -17.44 6.28 3.79
CA PHE A 119 -17.62 4.84 3.96
C PHE A 119 -18.44 4.54 5.21
N SER A 120 -19.23 3.47 5.18
CA SER A 120 -19.93 2.93 6.35
C SER A 120 -19.15 1.76 6.93
N GLY A 121 -19.46 1.34 8.16
CA GLY A 121 -18.90 0.12 8.76
C GLY A 121 -17.76 0.36 9.74
N SER A 122 -18.00 1.19 10.76
CA SER A 122 -17.10 1.24 11.92
C SER A 122 -17.09 -0.13 12.61
N LEU A 123 -15.88 -0.64 12.88
CA LEU A 123 -15.67 -1.86 13.61
C LEU A 123 -14.95 -1.52 14.92
N THR A 124 -15.44 -2.08 16.02
CA THR A 124 -14.70 -2.08 17.28
C THR A 124 -13.55 -3.07 17.19
N ALA A 125 -12.37 -2.69 17.69
CA ALA A 125 -11.25 -3.62 17.78
C ALA A 125 -11.65 -4.89 18.54
N PRO A 126 -11.27 -6.09 18.07
CA PRO A 126 -11.48 -7.30 18.84
C PRO A 126 -10.64 -7.28 20.12
N SER A 127 -11.05 -8.09 21.10
CA SER A 127 -10.28 -8.29 22.33
C SER A 127 -8.94 -8.98 22.05
N PRO A 128 -7.92 -8.79 22.91
CA PRO A 128 -6.65 -9.51 22.78
C PRO A 128 -6.85 -11.03 22.63
N GLY A 129 -6.05 -11.64 21.75
CA GLY A 129 -6.15 -13.06 21.42
C GLY A 129 -7.33 -13.44 20.49
N HIS A 130 -8.11 -12.45 20.03
CA HIS A 130 -9.21 -12.66 19.10
C HIS A 130 -9.00 -11.86 17.82
N VAL A 131 -9.46 -12.40 16.69
CA VAL A 131 -9.54 -11.69 15.40
C VAL A 131 -10.95 -11.77 14.86
N MET A 132 -11.39 -10.75 14.11
CA MET A 132 -12.68 -10.79 13.43
C MET A 132 -12.51 -11.35 12.02
N ALA A 133 -13.32 -12.35 11.66
CA ALA A 133 -13.36 -12.92 10.31
C ALA A 133 -14.76 -13.50 10.01
N GLY A 134 -15.02 -13.82 8.74
CA GLY A 134 -16.34 -14.26 8.28
C GLY A 134 -16.75 -15.69 8.67
N ALA A 135 -15.83 -16.52 9.18
CA ALA A 135 -16.09 -17.91 9.54
C ALA A 135 -15.38 -18.29 10.85
N PRO A 136 -16.01 -19.09 11.73
CA PRO A 136 -15.43 -19.47 13.01
C PRO A 136 -14.20 -20.38 12.84
N GLY A 137 -13.31 -20.37 13.82
CA GLY A 137 -12.15 -21.27 13.86
C GLY A 137 -11.02 -20.74 14.73
N THR A 138 -9.89 -21.45 14.66
CA THR A 138 -8.61 -21.01 15.23
C THR A 138 -7.67 -20.67 14.08
N LEU A 139 -7.09 -19.48 14.12
CA LEU A 139 -6.11 -19.03 13.14
C LEU A 139 -4.74 -18.97 13.80
N TYR A 140 -3.73 -19.43 13.08
CA TYR A 140 -2.34 -19.27 13.48
C TYR A 140 -1.72 -18.32 12.46
N LEU A 141 -1.35 -17.13 12.91
CA LEU A 141 -0.74 -16.07 12.11
C LEU A 141 0.70 -15.91 12.59
N GLU A 142 1.65 -16.21 11.70
CA GLU A 142 3.05 -16.45 12.09
C GLU A 142 3.13 -17.42 13.29
N GLU A 143 3.77 -17.01 14.39
CA GLU A 143 3.90 -17.77 15.64
C GLU A 143 2.73 -17.59 16.62
N VAL A 144 1.74 -16.75 16.32
CA VAL A 144 0.67 -16.37 17.25
C VAL A 144 -0.64 -17.06 16.91
N SER A 145 -1.34 -17.57 17.92
CA SER A 145 -2.66 -18.18 17.77
C SER A 145 -3.80 -17.23 18.18
N PHE A 146 -4.86 -17.20 17.37
CA PHE A 146 -6.05 -16.40 17.60
C PHE A 146 -7.33 -17.24 17.53
N THR A 147 -8.29 -16.89 18.36
CA THR A 147 -9.67 -17.38 18.25
C THR A 147 -10.47 -16.43 17.36
N VAL A 148 -11.23 -16.97 16.40
CA VAL A 148 -12.06 -16.12 15.55
C VAL A 148 -13.34 -15.69 16.27
N ALA A 149 -13.52 -14.38 16.41
CA ALA A 149 -14.80 -13.75 16.70
C ALA A 149 -15.55 -13.51 15.38
N VAL A 150 -16.57 -14.31 15.09
CA VAL A 150 -17.31 -14.20 13.82
C VAL A 150 -17.96 -12.84 13.70
N ALA A 151 -17.74 -12.17 12.56
CA ALA A 151 -18.31 -10.86 12.28
C ALA A 151 -18.68 -10.71 10.80
N ASP A 152 -19.68 -9.87 10.53
CA ASP A 152 -20.01 -9.46 9.17
C ASP A 152 -19.02 -8.38 8.71
N LEU A 153 -18.13 -8.76 7.80
CA LEU A 153 -17.15 -7.86 7.18
C LEU A 153 -17.57 -7.41 5.78
N SER A 154 -18.81 -7.66 5.35
CA SER A 154 -19.28 -7.40 3.98
C SER A 154 -19.05 -5.94 3.52
N VAL A 155 -19.30 -4.96 4.41
CA VAL A 155 -19.10 -3.54 4.10
C VAL A 155 -17.61 -3.20 3.93
N VAL A 156 -16.75 -3.76 4.78
CA VAL A 156 -15.30 -3.59 4.67
C VAL A 156 -14.79 -4.23 3.39
N VAL A 157 -15.19 -5.48 3.12
CA VAL A 157 -14.85 -6.21 1.90
C VAL A 157 -15.28 -5.43 0.66
N ALA A 158 -16.50 -4.88 0.63
CA ALA A 158 -16.99 -4.09 -0.51
C ALA A 158 -16.16 -2.81 -0.71
N THR A 159 -15.88 -2.09 0.37
CA THR A 159 -15.09 -0.84 0.34
C THR A 159 -13.68 -1.11 -0.16
N VAL A 160 -12.99 -2.08 0.44
CA VAL A 160 -11.60 -2.42 0.10
C VAL A 160 -11.51 -3.05 -1.29
N SER A 161 -12.48 -3.89 -1.69
CA SER A 161 -12.52 -4.47 -3.04
C SER A 161 -12.54 -3.41 -4.14
N SER A 162 -13.13 -2.24 -3.91
CA SER A 162 -13.15 -1.17 -4.91
C SER A 162 -11.79 -0.50 -5.13
N MET A 163 -10.82 -0.73 -4.23
CA MET A 163 -9.43 -0.27 -4.30
C MET A 163 -8.50 -1.37 -4.81
N ILE A 164 -9.05 -2.54 -5.17
CA ILE A 164 -8.30 -3.67 -5.70
C ILE A 164 -8.66 -3.82 -7.17
N PRO A 165 -7.68 -3.78 -8.08
CA PRO A 165 -7.98 -3.77 -9.49
C PRO A 165 -8.32 -5.19 -10.00
N HIS A 166 -7.63 -6.23 -9.55
CA HIS A 166 -7.82 -7.60 -10.06
C HIS A 166 -9.11 -8.26 -9.56
N HIS A 167 -9.90 -8.82 -10.47
CA HIS A 167 -11.11 -9.57 -10.12
C HIS A 167 -10.81 -10.79 -9.25
N SER A 168 -9.76 -11.56 -9.57
CA SER A 168 -9.35 -12.74 -8.80
C SER A 168 -8.96 -12.43 -7.36
N VAL A 169 -8.35 -11.26 -7.13
CA VAL A 169 -7.97 -10.78 -5.79
C VAL A 169 -9.22 -10.33 -5.03
N ARG A 170 -10.13 -9.60 -5.67
CA ARG A 170 -11.44 -9.22 -5.08
C ARG A 170 -12.26 -10.44 -4.67
N SER A 171 -12.33 -11.48 -5.51
CA SER A 171 -13.17 -12.65 -5.24
C SER A 171 -12.74 -13.43 -4.00
N ARG A 172 -11.44 -13.45 -3.69
CA ARG A 172 -10.89 -14.15 -2.51
C ARG A 172 -10.82 -13.28 -1.25
N LEU A 173 -11.05 -11.97 -1.34
CA LEU A 173 -10.87 -11.03 -0.23
C LEU A 173 -11.74 -11.40 0.98
N GLY A 174 -13.01 -11.74 0.78
CA GLY A 174 -13.94 -12.06 1.88
C GLY A 174 -13.52 -13.25 2.74
N GLU A 175 -12.83 -14.23 2.15
CA GLU A 175 -12.36 -15.44 2.85
C GLU A 175 -11.01 -15.23 3.55
N GLN A 176 -10.23 -14.25 3.09
CA GLN A 176 -8.86 -14.01 3.55
C GLN A 176 -8.73 -12.80 4.48
N LEU A 177 -9.67 -11.85 4.43
CA LEU A 177 -9.68 -10.69 5.28
C LEU A 177 -9.89 -11.08 6.75
N LEU A 178 -9.09 -10.48 7.62
CA LEU A 178 -9.33 -10.47 9.06
C LEU A 178 -9.03 -9.10 9.66
N VAL A 179 -9.68 -8.80 10.77
CA VAL A 179 -9.40 -7.61 11.58
C VAL A 179 -8.75 -8.06 12.88
N CYS A 180 -7.51 -7.62 13.10
CA CYS A 180 -6.73 -7.85 14.30
C CYS A 180 -7.01 -6.78 15.36
N PRO A 181 -6.66 -7.06 16.64
CA PRO A 181 -6.40 -6.00 17.60
C PRO A 181 -5.30 -5.07 17.07
N ASP A 182 -5.36 -3.79 17.42
CA ASP A 182 -4.45 -2.78 16.86
C ASP A 182 -2.98 -3.08 17.19
N ASP A 183 -2.69 -3.58 18.40
CA ASP A 183 -1.32 -3.93 18.83
C ASP A 183 -0.76 -5.14 18.07
N ASP A 184 -1.57 -6.16 17.81
CA ASP A 184 -1.17 -7.34 17.01
C ASP A 184 -0.92 -6.93 15.55
N PHE A 185 -1.77 -6.08 14.98
CA PHE A 185 -1.54 -5.54 13.64
C PHE A 185 -0.25 -4.72 13.58
N ALA A 186 0.01 -3.90 14.60
CA ALA A 186 1.25 -3.14 14.72
C ALA A 186 2.49 -4.04 14.84
N TYR A 187 2.38 -5.16 15.55
CA TYR A 187 3.42 -6.18 15.61
C TYR A 187 3.72 -6.74 14.22
N PHE A 188 2.71 -7.23 13.50
CA PHE A 188 2.90 -7.78 12.16
C PHE A 188 3.47 -6.74 11.18
N ALA A 189 2.96 -5.52 11.20
CA ALA A 189 3.44 -4.45 10.33
C ALA A 189 4.92 -4.10 10.58
N ARG A 190 5.43 -4.31 11.80
CA ARG A 190 6.83 -4.03 12.17
C ARG A 190 7.76 -5.20 11.93
N TYR A 191 7.30 -6.43 12.19
CA TYR A 191 8.20 -7.57 12.34
C TYR A 191 7.92 -8.74 11.38
N ALA A 192 6.79 -8.74 10.67
CA ALA A 192 6.43 -9.79 9.71
C ALA A 192 6.79 -9.42 8.26
N LEU A 193 7.60 -8.38 8.04
CA LEU A 193 8.09 -8.03 6.71
C LEU A 193 9.30 -8.89 6.32
N GLN A 194 9.47 -9.13 5.02
CA GLN A 194 10.60 -9.90 4.54
C GLN A 194 11.89 -9.10 4.68
N VAL A 195 12.88 -9.70 5.35
CA VAL A 195 14.25 -9.20 5.40
C VAL A 195 15.15 -10.16 4.63
N SER A 196 15.81 -9.67 3.59
CA SER A 196 16.69 -10.46 2.72
C SER A 196 18.14 -10.01 2.88
N ALA A 197 19.04 -10.97 3.01
CA ALA A 197 20.48 -10.70 2.92
C ALA A 197 20.89 -10.59 1.45
N ARG A 198 21.62 -9.53 1.10
CA ARG A 198 22.17 -9.30 -0.24
C ARG A 198 23.68 -9.13 -0.14
N ASN A 199 24.40 -9.56 -1.17
CA ASN A 199 25.85 -9.46 -1.21
C ASN A 199 26.39 -9.05 -2.58
N VAL A 200 27.63 -8.58 -2.59
CA VAL A 200 28.45 -8.42 -3.81
C VAL A 200 29.47 -9.55 -3.82
N LEU A 201 29.53 -10.30 -4.92
CA LEU A 201 30.52 -11.36 -5.10
C LEU A 201 31.70 -10.82 -5.90
N ASN A 202 32.91 -11.20 -5.49
CA ASN A 202 34.10 -11.07 -6.32
C ASN A 202 33.97 -11.98 -7.56
N ASP A 203 34.22 -11.43 -8.75
CA ASP A 203 33.98 -12.14 -10.00
C ASP A 203 34.90 -13.35 -10.20
N ASP A 204 36.14 -13.30 -9.72
CA ASP A 204 37.15 -14.34 -9.92
C ASP A 204 37.05 -15.43 -8.86
N THR A 205 36.95 -15.04 -7.58
CA THR A 205 37.00 -15.99 -6.45
C THR A 205 35.63 -16.50 -6.03
N LYS A 206 34.55 -15.84 -6.47
CA LYS A 206 33.17 -16.06 -6.02
C LYS A 206 32.98 -15.91 -4.50
N THR A 207 33.83 -15.13 -3.83
CA THR A 207 33.70 -14.80 -2.40
C THR A 207 32.91 -13.51 -2.20
N SER A 208 32.19 -13.41 -1.07
CA SER A 208 31.46 -12.18 -0.70
C SER A 208 32.41 -11.04 -0.33
N GLU A 209 32.26 -9.87 -0.95
CA GLU A 209 33.01 -8.64 -0.64
C GLU A 209 32.22 -7.68 0.25
N ASN A 210 30.90 -7.69 0.12
CA ASN A 210 30.00 -6.89 0.94
C ASN A 210 28.73 -7.68 1.25
N LEU A 211 28.10 -7.44 2.40
CA LEU A 211 26.87 -8.07 2.86
C LEU A 211 26.01 -7.00 3.53
N TRP A 212 24.72 -6.94 3.17
CA TRP A 212 23.76 -6.05 3.82
C TRP A 212 22.37 -6.72 3.89
N TYR A 213 21.53 -6.21 4.78
CA TYR A 213 20.15 -6.64 4.96
C TYR A 213 19.17 -5.58 4.45
N GLU A 214 18.22 -6.03 3.64
CA GLU A 214 17.20 -5.20 3.01
C GLU A 214 15.82 -5.69 3.43
N GLU A 215 15.00 -4.79 3.96
CA GLU A 215 13.60 -5.06 4.29
C GLU A 215 12.69 -4.70 3.11
N THR A 216 11.64 -5.48 2.88
CA THR A 216 10.67 -5.24 1.81
C THR A 216 9.24 -5.45 2.29
N ILE A 217 8.32 -4.62 1.78
CA ILE A 217 6.88 -4.83 1.91
C ILE A 217 6.50 -5.98 0.96
N PRO A 218 5.76 -7.01 1.42
CA PRO A 218 5.46 -8.17 0.60
C PRO A 218 4.50 -7.84 -0.58
N PRO A 219 4.54 -8.63 -1.67
CA PRO A 219 3.46 -8.67 -2.65
C PRO A 219 2.12 -8.97 -1.97
N ASP A 220 1.01 -8.65 -2.63
CA ASP A 220 -0.35 -8.69 -2.08
C ASP A 220 -0.63 -7.65 -0.97
N THR A 221 0.32 -6.81 -0.54
CA THR A 221 0.01 -5.64 0.30
C THR A 221 -0.86 -4.64 -0.44
N LEU A 222 -1.93 -4.17 0.21
CA LEU A 222 -2.73 -3.06 -0.29
C LEU A 222 -2.39 -1.80 0.51
N LEU A 223 -1.97 -0.75 -0.20
CA LEU A 223 -1.85 0.60 0.33
C LEU A 223 -2.90 1.53 -0.31
N TYR A 224 -3.16 2.68 0.28
CA TYR A 224 -4.00 3.71 -0.31
C TYR A 224 -3.44 5.12 -0.11
N ALA A 225 -3.73 6.03 -1.04
CA ALA A 225 -3.34 7.43 -0.95
C ALA A 225 -4.48 8.36 -1.40
N LEU A 226 -4.42 9.61 -0.97
CA LEU A 226 -5.27 10.69 -1.43
C LEU A 226 -4.52 11.56 -2.45
N LEU A 227 -5.17 11.85 -3.57
CA LEU A 227 -4.78 12.88 -4.51
C LEU A 227 -5.73 14.06 -4.32
N VAL A 228 -5.22 15.18 -3.82
CA VAL A 228 -6.03 16.33 -3.43
C VAL A 228 -5.78 17.47 -4.41
N ALA A 229 -6.84 17.93 -5.08
CA ALA A 229 -6.74 19.07 -5.99
C ALA A 229 -6.52 20.37 -5.20
N ARG A 230 -5.49 21.11 -5.57
CA ARG A 230 -5.33 22.52 -5.17
C ARG A 230 -6.28 23.39 -6.00
N PRO A 231 -6.57 24.64 -5.58
CA PRO A 231 -7.45 25.52 -6.33
C PRO A 231 -7.06 25.63 -7.81
N GLY A 232 -8.00 25.30 -8.71
CA GLY A 232 -7.77 25.30 -10.17
C GLY A 232 -7.19 24.00 -10.73
N GLY A 233 -6.89 23.00 -9.89
CA GLY A 233 -6.36 21.69 -10.26
C GLY A 233 -7.41 20.57 -10.33
N GLU A 234 -8.71 20.88 -10.23
CA GLU A 234 -9.77 19.88 -10.11
C GLU A 234 -9.89 18.95 -11.33
N GLY A 235 -9.54 19.44 -12.52
CA GLY A 235 -9.49 18.65 -13.76
C GLY A 235 -8.25 17.77 -13.88
N MET A 236 -7.18 18.08 -13.15
CA MET A 236 -5.92 17.33 -13.20
C MET A 236 -6.04 15.94 -12.58
N LEU A 237 -7.02 15.73 -11.68
CA LEU A 237 -7.32 14.38 -11.16
C LEU A 237 -7.73 13.42 -12.27
N ASP A 238 -8.48 13.90 -13.25
CA ASP A 238 -8.92 13.08 -14.38
C ASP A 238 -7.75 12.82 -15.35
N GLU A 239 -6.83 13.78 -15.51
CA GLU A 239 -5.59 13.56 -16.28
C GLU A 239 -4.69 12.49 -15.65
N VAL A 240 -4.49 12.53 -14.33
CA VAL A 240 -3.71 11.49 -13.64
C VAL A 240 -4.41 10.13 -13.69
N ARG A 241 -5.76 10.10 -13.69
CA ARG A 241 -6.52 8.86 -13.86
C ARG A 241 -6.26 8.21 -15.20
N GLU A 242 -6.27 9.00 -16.28
CA GLU A 242 -6.07 8.51 -17.65
C GLU A 242 -4.68 7.89 -17.89
N LEU A 243 -3.65 8.26 -17.10
CA LEU A 243 -2.32 7.62 -17.15
C LEU A 243 -2.36 6.10 -16.96
N PHE A 244 -3.39 5.62 -16.25
CA PHE A 244 -3.56 4.23 -15.87
C PHE A 244 -4.60 3.49 -16.73
N ALA A 245 -5.25 4.17 -17.69
CA ALA A 245 -6.30 3.56 -18.50
C ALA A 245 -5.80 2.40 -19.37
N ARG A 246 -4.56 2.49 -19.90
CA ARG A 246 -3.93 1.45 -20.72
C ARG A 246 -2.98 0.55 -19.94
N ARG A 247 -2.23 1.13 -19.00
CA ARG A 247 -1.23 0.45 -18.17
C ARG A 247 -1.46 0.87 -16.72
N PRO A 248 -2.27 0.12 -15.95
CA PRO A 248 -2.63 0.47 -14.58
C PRO A 248 -1.57 0.00 -13.58
N TYR A 249 -0.30 0.12 -13.95
CA TYR A 249 0.83 -0.24 -13.11
C TYR A 249 1.68 0.99 -12.85
N LEU A 250 2.17 1.10 -11.62
CA LEU A 250 3.07 2.14 -11.17
C LEU A 250 4.29 1.48 -10.53
N GLN A 251 5.49 1.91 -10.94
CA GLN A 251 6.72 1.56 -10.24
C GLN A 251 6.88 2.54 -9.07
N VAL A 252 7.16 2.03 -7.87
CA VAL A 252 7.39 2.80 -6.65
C VAL A 252 8.57 2.24 -5.86
N GLY A 253 9.38 3.14 -5.30
CA GLY A 253 10.54 2.76 -4.49
C GLY A 253 11.75 2.33 -5.34
N GLY A 254 12.74 1.73 -4.68
CA GLY A 254 13.98 1.30 -5.32
C GLY A 254 13.91 -0.09 -5.94
N ASN A 255 15.07 -0.60 -6.37
CA ASN A 255 15.27 -2.00 -6.81
C ASN A 255 14.44 -2.44 -8.03
N GLU A 256 14.05 -1.51 -8.91
CA GLU A 256 13.30 -1.82 -10.13
C GLU A 256 13.99 -2.89 -11.00
N THR A 257 15.31 -2.76 -11.21
CA THR A 257 16.09 -3.65 -12.10
C THR A 257 16.24 -5.08 -11.56
N VAL A 258 15.88 -5.31 -10.29
CA VAL A 258 15.79 -6.65 -9.69
C VAL A 258 14.33 -7.08 -9.46
N GLY A 259 13.37 -6.40 -10.10
CA GLY A 259 11.97 -6.78 -10.15
C GLY A 259 11.13 -6.35 -8.94
N GLN A 260 11.58 -5.37 -8.15
CA GLN A 260 10.81 -4.81 -7.03
C GLN A 260 10.05 -3.54 -7.43
N GLY A 261 9.03 -3.18 -6.66
CA GLY A 261 8.39 -1.87 -6.71
C GLY A 261 7.14 -1.74 -7.58
N TRP A 262 6.64 -2.82 -8.18
CA TRP A 262 5.44 -2.75 -9.04
C TRP A 262 4.14 -2.85 -8.24
N CYS A 263 3.27 -1.84 -8.42
CA CYS A 263 1.92 -1.79 -7.88
C CYS A 263 0.88 -1.72 -9.00
N ALA A 264 -0.23 -2.45 -8.88
CA ALA A 264 -1.42 -2.20 -9.67
C ALA A 264 -2.27 -1.08 -9.01
N VAL A 265 -2.67 -0.10 -9.81
CA VAL A 265 -3.37 1.11 -9.36
C VAL A 265 -4.87 0.96 -9.60
N ALA A 266 -5.67 1.27 -8.59
CA ALA A 266 -7.12 1.36 -8.69
C ALA A 266 -7.62 2.70 -8.19
N TRP A 267 -8.61 3.28 -8.86
CA TRP A 267 -9.31 4.47 -8.37
C TRP A 267 -10.58 4.05 -7.64
N TYR A 268 -10.75 4.56 -6.42
CA TYR A 268 -11.96 4.29 -5.66
C TYR A 268 -13.20 4.77 -6.44
N GLY A 269 -14.22 3.90 -6.50
CA GLY A 269 -15.46 4.17 -7.23
C GLY A 269 -15.48 3.69 -8.68
N ASP A 270 -14.34 3.33 -9.29
CA ASP A 270 -14.30 2.81 -10.66
C ASP A 270 -14.66 1.32 -10.74
N GLY A 271 -14.92 0.68 -9.59
CA GLY A 271 -15.50 -0.67 -9.51
C GLY A 271 -14.64 -1.76 -10.16
N GLY A 272 -13.33 -1.53 -10.28
CA GLY A 272 -12.42 -2.43 -11.00
C GLY A 272 -12.86 -2.69 -12.45
N LYS A 273 -13.46 -1.69 -13.10
CA LYS A 273 -13.69 -1.70 -14.55
C LYS A 273 -12.37 -1.42 -15.26
N TRP A 274 -11.56 -2.46 -15.41
CA TRP A 274 -10.55 -2.46 -16.46
C TRP A 274 -11.30 -2.39 -17.79
N ARG A 275 -11.01 -1.39 -18.62
CA ARG A 275 -11.48 -1.37 -20.01
C ARG A 275 -10.63 -2.30 -20.85
#